data_AF-A0A0A9X681-F1
#
_entry.id   AF-A0A0A9X681-F1
#
_cell.length_a   1.000
_cell.length_b   1.000
_cell.length_c   1.000
_cell.angle_alpha   90.00
_cell.angle_beta   90.00
_cell.angle_gamma   90.00
#
_symmetry.space_group_name_H-M   'P 1'
#
loop_
_entity.id
_entity.type
_entity.pdbx_description
1 polymer ?
#
loop_
_entity_poly.entity_id
_entity_poly.type
_entity_poly.pdbx_seq_one_letter_code
_entity_poly.pdbx_strand_id
1 'polypeptide(L)'
;MYTLYGTEGEEDDTRGLLPRFAEDIFASFDKQRRENSSLSCELEAIDISSETYVDLLASRRNANISISGVNNNNNNNSKDELKLIHTELGPKLQGVRTVEVKNANDLIKLFAQLHRIASKRTSTHTIKLLFTETFEFDNPDESLQPIRKSRRVRVLFVLLRNMPSAFLRCVDVAVEHDSGENPLAKVPIRESAFTKLYPDILQQGFLLNMVCCISPYYEHVRENFNTMLFAMKVKRLLCMPKLIEDESLVAMRRLADEVKNLRLA
;
A
#
# COMPACT_ATOMS: atom_id res chain seq x y z
N MET A 1 6.15 2.09 15.13
CA MET A 1 5.90 0.63 15.19
C MET A 1 4.62 0.35 15.95
N TYR A 2 4.54 0.74 17.23
CA TYR A 2 3.35 0.56 18.08
C TYR A 2 2.06 1.11 17.45
N THR A 3 2.03 2.34 16.94
CA THR A 3 0.83 2.91 16.31
C THR A 3 0.29 2.05 15.16
N LEU A 4 1.18 1.46 14.36
CA LEU A 4 0.79 0.72 13.16
C LEU A 4 0.40 -0.73 13.49
N TYR A 5 1.18 -1.42 14.33
CA TYR A 5 1.01 -2.84 14.63
C TYR A 5 0.34 -3.13 15.98
N GLY A 6 0.54 -2.27 16.97
CA GLY A 6 0.18 -2.51 18.37
C GLY A 6 1.28 -3.27 19.13
N THR A 7 0.93 -3.76 20.30
CA THR A 7 1.71 -4.79 21.01
C THR A 7 1.34 -6.19 20.51
N GLU A 8 2.28 -7.13 20.61
CA GLU A 8 1.96 -8.54 20.36
C GLU A 8 1.09 -9.08 21.51
N GLY A 9 -0.14 -9.49 21.20
CA GLY A 9 -1.08 -10.04 22.17
C GLY A 9 -2.53 -9.92 21.69
N GLU A 10 -3.45 -10.59 22.38
CA GLU A 10 -4.89 -10.60 22.08
C GLU A 10 -5.66 -9.46 22.78
N GLU A 11 -4.98 -8.59 23.54
CA GLU A 11 -5.66 -7.49 24.23
C GLU A 11 -6.12 -6.41 23.26
N ASP A 12 -7.45 -6.27 23.14
CA ASP A 12 -8.13 -5.37 22.22
C ASP A 12 -7.64 -3.92 22.28
N ASP A 13 -7.35 -3.42 23.49
CA ASP A 13 -6.98 -2.03 23.73
C ASP A 13 -5.60 -1.68 23.16
N THR A 14 -4.76 -2.68 22.92
CA THR A 14 -3.37 -2.46 22.50
C THR A 14 -3.13 -2.70 21.01
N ARG A 15 -4.19 -3.03 20.26
CA ARG A 15 -4.14 -3.27 18.81
C ARG A 15 -3.90 -1.97 18.04
N GLY A 16 -2.94 -2.02 17.12
CA GLY A 16 -2.58 -0.89 16.25
C GLY A 16 -3.57 -0.65 15.11
N LEU A 17 -3.21 0.27 14.21
CA LEU A 17 -4.03 0.63 13.06
C LEU A 17 -4.26 -0.51 12.07
N LEU A 18 -3.25 -1.34 11.78
CA LEU A 18 -3.35 -2.43 10.79
C LEU A 18 -4.43 -3.48 11.13
N PRO A 19 -4.42 -4.11 12.32
CA PRO A 19 -5.45 -5.09 12.66
C PRO A 19 -6.86 -4.48 12.71
N ARG A 20 -7.01 -3.26 13.23
CA ARG A 20 -8.30 -2.53 13.24
C ARG A 20 -8.78 -2.24 11.81
N PHE A 21 -7.89 -1.77 10.95
CA PHE A 21 -8.18 -1.54 9.53
C PHE A 21 -8.64 -2.81 8.83
N ALA A 22 -8.02 -3.96 9.10
CA ALA A 22 -8.43 -5.23 8.51
C ALA A 22 -9.88 -5.60 8.89
N GLU A 23 -10.27 -5.44 10.14
CA GLU A 23 -11.65 -5.71 10.58
C GLU A 23 -12.62 -4.73 9.92
N ASP A 24 -12.34 -3.44 10.02
CA ASP A 24 -13.21 -2.38 9.55
C ASP A 24 -13.44 -2.44 8.03
N ILE A 25 -12.38 -2.72 7.25
CA ILE A 25 -12.47 -2.72 5.78
C ILE A 25 -13.29 -3.90 5.27
N PHE A 26 -13.05 -5.11 5.79
CA PHE A 26 -13.81 -6.29 5.39
C PHE A 26 -15.26 -6.21 5.87
N ALA A 27 -15.50 -5.74 7.10
CA ALA A 27 -16.86 -5.50 7.59
C ALA A 27 -17.61 -4.45 6.74
N SER A 28 -16.91 -3.40 6.29
CA SER A 28 -17.49 -2.40 5.39
C SER A 28 -17.86 -2.97 4.03
N PHE A 29 -17.01 -3.82 3.45
CA PHE A 29 -17.32 -4.52 2.20
C PHE A 29 -18.48 -5.48 2.35
N ASP A 30 -18.54 -6.26 3.43
CA ASP A 30 -19.66 -7.17 3.69
C ASP A 30 -20.98 -6.41 3.85
N LYS A 31 -20.96 -5.26 4.55
CA LYS A 31 -22.15 -4.39 4.72
C LYS A 31 -22.62 -3.74 3.41
N GLN A 32 -21.70 -3.43 2.51
CA GLN A 32 -21.99 -2.76 1.23
C GLN A 32 -22.01 -3.72 0.03
N ARG A 33 -21.96 -5.03 0.28
CA ARG A 33 -21.83 -6.05 -0.75
C ARG A 33 -23.02 -6.00 -1.70
N ARG A 34 -22.73 -5.97 -3.01
CA ARG A 34 -23.75 -6.11 -4.06
C ARG A 34 -23.88 -7.58 -4.46
N GLU A 35 -25.08 -8.01 -4.84
CA GLU A 35 -25.37 -9.42 -5.17
C GLU A 35 -24.42 -9.99 -6.23
N ASN A 36 -24.05 -9.19 -7.23
CA ASN A 36 -23.18 -9.60 -8.34
C ASN A 36 -21.72 -9.13 -8.17
N SER A 37 -21.24 -8.97 -6.92
CA SER A 37 -19.88 -8.51 -6.63
C SER A 37 -19.06 -9.54 -5.86
N SER A 38 -17.78 -9.64 -6.22
CA SER A 38 -16.76 -10.43 -5.53
C SER A 38 -15.58 -9.55 -5.15
N LEU A 39 -15.01 -9.76 -3.96
CA LEU A 39 -13.85 -9.02 -3.46
C LEU A 39 -12.63 -9.93 -3.42
N SER A 40 -11.50 -9.46 -3.96
CA SER A 40 -10.18 -10.01 -3.70
C SER A 40 -9.26 -8.95 -3.08
N CYS A 41 -8.38 -9.37 -2.19
CA CYS A 41 -7.35 -8.53 -1.59
C CYS A 41 -5.99 -9.16 -1.84
N GLU A 42 -5.07 -8.40 -2.42
CA GLU A 42 -3.68 -8.80 -2.62
C GLU A 42 -2.77 -8.00 -1.68
N LEU A 43 -1.85 -8.67 -0.99
CA LEU A 43 -0.88 -8.06 -0.10
C LEU A 43 0.54 -8.24 -0.65
N GLU A 44 1.28 -7.13 -0.75
CA GLU A 44 2.73 -7.10 -0.93
C GLU A 44 3.37 -6.35 0.26
N ALA A 45 4.43 -6.90 0.84
CA ALA A 45 5.16 -6.24 1.94
C ALA A 45 6.65 -6.17 1.63
N ILE A 46 7.16 -4.94 1.56
CA ILE A 46 8.54 -4.65 1.16
C ILE A 46 9.25 -3.90 2.26
N ASP A 47 10.54 -4.14 2.36
CA ASP A 47 11.45 -3.38 3.20
C ASP A 47 12.49 -2.72 2.32
N ILE A 48 12.67 -1.42 2.54
CA ILE A 48 13.51 -0.54 1.73
C ILE A 48 14.65 -0.08 2.63
N SER A 49 15.82 -0.62 2.36
CA SER A 49 17.04 -0.28 3.07
C SER A 49 18.01 0.37 2.10
N SER A 50 18.29 1.66 2.33
CA SER A 50 19.08 2.51 1.44
C SER A 50 18.51 2.49 0.00
N GLU A 51 19.17 1.80 -0.93
CA GLU A 51 18.77 1.70 -2.34
C GLU A 51 18.32 0.29 -2.76
N THR A 52 18.12 -0.61 -1.79
CA THR A 52 17.76 -2.01 -2.03
C THR A 52 16.36 -2.33 -1.53
N TYR A 53 15.69 -3.26 -2.22
CA TYR A 53 14.37 -3.75 -1.86
C TYR A 53 14.46 -5.20 -1.37
N VAL A 54 13.79 -5.49 -0.27
CA VAL A 54 13.72 -6.83 0.32
C VAL A 54 12.27 -7.24 0.47
N ASP A 55 11.91 -8.39 -0.10
CA ASP A 55 10.59 -9.00 0.08
C ASP A 55 10.47 -9.53 1.52
N LEU A 56 9.44 -9.11 2.25
CA LEU A 56 9.17 -9.56 3.61
C LEU A 56 8.28 -10.81 3.67
N LEU A 57 7.58 -11.14 2.59
CA LEU A 57 6.75 -12.33 2.45
C LEU A 57 7.53 -13.52 1.86
N ALA A 58 8.71 -13.26 1.30
CA ALA A 58 9.67 -14.31 0.97
C ALA A 58 10.12 -14.99 2.28
N SER A 59 9.53 -16.14 2.59
CA SER A 59 9.89 -16.94 3.76
C SER A 59 11.41 -17.11 3.81
N ARG A 60 12.04 -16.77 4.94
CA ARG A 60 13.40 -17.27 5.22
C ARG A 60 13.32 -18.80 5.17
N ARG A 61 13.79 -19.42 4.08
CA ARG A 61 14.27 -20.80 4.14
C ARG A 61 15.42 -20.79 5.13
N ASN A 62 15.13 -21.02 6.41
CA ASN A 62 16.06 -21.51 7.44
C ASN A 62 15.37 -21.50 8.81
N ALA A 63 14.57 -22.53 9.05
CA ALA A 63 14.38 -23.14 10.36
C ALA A 63 13.78 -24.55 10.15
N ASN A 64 14.66 -25.57 10.17
CA ASN A 64 14.41 -26.99 10.43
C ASN A 64 12.95 -27.46 10.48
N ILE A 65 12.43 -27.95 9.35
CA ILE A 65 11.51 -29.09 9.32
C ILE A 65 12.04 -30.03 8.23
N SER A 66 12.99 -30.89 8.65
CA SER A 66 13.27 -32.14 7.97
C SER A 66 12.10 -33.08 8.22
N ILE A 67 11.06 -32.97 7.39
CA ILE A 67 10.10 -34.05 7.17
C ILE A 67 10.47 -34.68 5.83
N SER A 68 11.14 -35.82 5.94
CA SER A 68 11.17 -36.95 5.01
C SER A 68 10.99 -36.66 3.52
N GLY A 69 12.11 -36.61 2.80
CA GLY A 69 12.25 -37.41 1.58
C GLY A 69 11.67 -36.86 0.29
N VAL A 70 12.10 -35.67 -0.16
CA VAL A 70 12.20 -35.37 -1.60
C VAL A 70 13.43 -34.47 -1.81
N ASN A 71 14.49 -35.06 -2.38
CA ASN A 71 15.68 -34.32 -2.81
C ASN A 71 15.32 -33.44 -4.01
N ASN A 72 15.13 -32.13 -3.80
CA ASN A 72 15.24 -31.14 -4.88
C ASN A 72 16.56 -30.39 -4.72
N ASN A 73 17.59 -30.92 -5.38
CA ASN A 73 18.80 -30.21 -5.73
C ASN A 73 18.43 -29.05 -6.66
N ASN A 74 18.25 -27.85 -6.11
CA ASN A 74 18.41 -26.59 -6.84
C ASN A 74 18.97 -25.55 -5.87
N ASN A 75 20.26 -25.68 -5.59
CA ASN A 75 21.10 -24.65 -5.01
C ASN A 75 21.30 -23.49 -6.00
N ASN A 76 20.23 -22.74 -6.29
CA ASN A 76 20.36 -21.37 -6.77
C ASN A 76 20.20 -20.45 -5.56
N ASN A 77 21.31 -20.27 -4.84
CA ASN A 77 21.53 -19.15 -3.92
C ASN A 77 21.79 -17.86 -4.73
N SER A 78 20.95 -17.56 -5.72
CA SER A 78 20.78 -16.17 -6.12
C SER A 78 19.95 -15.52 -5.04
N LYS A 79 20.53 -14.55 -4.32
CA LYS A 79 19.71 -13.50 -3.72
C LYS A 79 18.92 -12.93 -4.89
N ASP A 80 17.65 -13.32 -5.04
CA ASP A 80 16.79 -12.75 -6.07
C ASP A 80 16.57 -11.29 -5.69
N GLU A 81 17.49 -10.44 -6.17
CA GLU A 81 17.43 -9.01 -6.00
C GLU A 81 16.22 -8.50 -6.75
N LEU A 82 15.28 -7.91 -6.01
CA LEU A 82 14.06 -7.37 -6.59
C LEU A 82 14.41 -6.20 -7.50
N LYS A 83 14.00 -6.29 -8.77
CA LYS A 83 14.29 -5.26 -9.77
C LYS A 83 13.10 -4.34 -9.95
N LEU A 84 13.34 -3.04 -9.97
CA LEU A 84 12.31 -2.05 -10.30
C LEU A 84 12.06 -2.04 -11.82
N ILE A 85 10.82 -2.31 -12.22
CA ILE A 85 10.33 -2.23 -13.59
C ILE A 85 9.31 -1.10 -13.71
N HIS A 86 9.23 -0.48 -14.89
CA HIS A 86 8.25 0.56 -15.18
C HIS A 86 7.15 -0.03 -16.04
N THR A 87 5.91 0.05 -15.54
CA THR A 87 4.70 -0.41 -16.22
C THR A 87 3.80 0.78 -16.52
N GLU A 88 2.78 0.60 -17.37
CA GLU A 88 1.78 1.65 -17.67
C GLU A 88 1.07 2.16 -16.41
N LEU A 89 0.85 1.29 -15.43
CA LEU A 89 0.25 1.61 -14.13
C LEU A 89 1.24 2.20 -13.10
N GLY A 90 2.49 2.46 -13.52
CA GLY A 90 3.56 2.98 -12.70
C GLY A 90 4.63 1.94 -12.35
N PRO A 91 5.62 2.32 -11.51
CA PRO A 91 6.72 1.44 -11.11
C PRO A 91 6.23 0.25 -10.29
N LYS A 92 6.77 -0.94 -10.56
CA LYS A 92 6.52 -2.17 -9.81
C LYS A 92 7.84 -2.91 -9.60
N LEU A 93 7.93 -3.73 -8.56
CA LEU A 93 9.07 -4.63 -8.38
C LEU A 93 8.79 -5.98 -9.06
N GLN A 94 9.72 -6.45 -9.85
CA GLN A 94 9.71 -7.79 -10.45
C GLN A 94 10.23 -8.81 -9.43
N GLY A 95 9.54 -9.95 -9.33
CA GLY A 95 9.91 -11.04 -8.41
C GLY A 95 9.37 -10.89 -6.99
N VAL A 96 8.59 -9.84 -6.70
CA VAL A 96 7.90 -9.69 -5.41
C VAL A 96 6.80 -10.74 -5.28
N ARG A 97 6.74 -11.36 -4.11
CA ARG A 97 5.64 -12.24 -3.73
C ARG A 97 4.41 -11.41 -3.38
N THR A 98 3.30 -11.77 -4.04
CA THR A 98 1.96 -11.27 -3.70
C THR A 98 1.19 -12.40 -3.00
N VAL A 99 0.53 -12.10 -1.90
CA VAL A 99 -0.32 -13.06 -1.17
C VAL A 99 -1.78 -12.62 -1.28
N GLU A 100 -2.63 -13.52 -1.77
CA GLU A 100 -4.08 -13.28 -1.79
C GLU A 100 -4.68 -13.53 -0.40
N VAL A 101 -5.57 -12.64 0.02
CA VAL A 101 -6.20 -12.62 1.34
C VAL A 101 -7.71 -12.59 1.18
N LYS A 102 -8.40 -13.54 1.82
CA LYS A 102 -9.85 -13.74 1.65
C LYS A 102 -10.71 -13.16 2.76
N ASN A 103 -10.16 -13.01 3.96
CA ASN A 103 -10.89 -12.55 5.14
C ASN A 103 -9.98 -11.73 6.07
N ALA A 104 -10.59 -11.02 7.01
CA ALA A 104 -9.88 -10.18 7.98
C ALA A 104 -8.91 -10.99 8.85
N ASN A 105 -9.30 -12.20 9.29
CA ASN A 105 -8.47 -13.03 10.17
C ASN A 105 -7.15 -13.44 9.52
N ASP A 106 -7.17 -13.78 8.24
CA ASP A 106 -5.97 -14.12 7.46
C ASP A 106 -5.07 -12.88 7.30
N LEU A 107 -5.67 -11.71 7.08
CA LEU A 107 -4.93 -10.45 7.01
C LEU A 107 -4.24 -10.11 8.34
N ILE A 108 -4.95 -10.26 9.46
CA ILE A 108 -4.42 -10.02 10.81
C ILE A 108 -3.27 -10.97 11.13
N LYS A 109 -3.39 -12.27 10.78
CA LYS A 109 -2.29 -13.25 10.94
C LYS A 109 -1.05 -12.84 10.14
N LEU A 110 -1.23 -12.36 8.91
CA LEU A 110 -0.13 -11.85 8.09
C LEU A 110 0.51 -10.61 8.73
N PHE A 111 -0.29 -9.68 9.26
CA PHE A 111 0.25 -8.52 9.98
C PHE A 111 1.03 -8.92 11.24
N ALA A 112 0.57 -9.92 12.00
CA ALA A 112 1.32 -10.44 13.15
C ALA A 112 2.68 -11.04 12.72
N GLN A 113 2.71 -11.77 11.60
CA GLN A 113 3.97 -12.28 11.03
C GLN A 113 4.91 -11.15 10.59
N LEU A 114 4.38 -10.14 9.89
CA LEU A 114 5.14 -8.97 9.46
C LEU A 114 5.65 -8.14 10.63
N HIS A 115 4.87 -8.03 11.72
CA HIS A 115 5.28 -7.34 12.94
C HIS A 115 6.58 -7.92 13.50
N ARG A 116 6.69 -9.26 13.61
CA ARG A 116 7.90 -9.94 14.10
C ARG A 116 9.14 -9.66 13.27
N ILE A 117 8.95 -9.42 11.97
CA ILE A 117 10.05 -9.13 11.04
C ILE A 117 10.39 -7.64 11.10
N ALA A 118 9.41 -6.75 10.96
CA ALA A 118 9.55 -5.30 10.95
C ALA A 118 10.10 -4.77 12.29
N SER A 119 9.59 -5.33 13.40
CA SER A 119 10.33 -5.83 14.56
C SER A 119 11.80 -5.42 14.69
N LYS A 120 12.57 -6.20 13.95
CA LYS A 120 14.02 -6.35 14.09
C LYS A 120 14.79 -5.52 13.07
N ARG A 121 14.07 -4.73 12.26
CA ARG A 121 14.64 -3.92 11.18
C ARG A 121 14.48 -2.44 11.50
N THR A 122 15.42 -1.63 11.04
CA THR A 122 15.43 -0.17 11.20
C THR A 122 15.15 0.58 9.88
N SER A 123 14.94 -0.17 8.81
CA SER A 123 14.61 0.29 7.47
C SER A 123 13.14 0.70 7.33
N THR A 124 12.86 1.35 6.20
CA THR A 124 11.52 1.77 5.83
C THR A 124 10.72 0.59 5.34
N HIS A 125 9.59 0.36 5.98
CA HIS A 125 8.75 -0.79 5.72
C HIS A 125 7.44 -0.35 5.06
N THR A 126 7.04 -1.03 3.99
CA THR A 126 5.81 -0.79 3.27
C THR A 126 4.92 -2.03 3.25
N ILE A 127 3.62 -1.82 3.42
CA ILE A 127 2.57 -2.82 3.20
C ILE A 127 1.62 -2.23 2.19
N LYS A 128 1.58 -2.83 1.00
CA LYS A 128 0.66 -2.48 -0.07
C LYS A 128 -0.46 -3.51 -0.11
N LEU A 129 -1.68 -3.02 0.02
CA LEU A 129 -2.90 -3.78 -0.16
C LEU A 129 -3.57 -3.31 -1.46
N LEU A 130 -3.93 -4.24 -2.32
CA LEU A 130 -4.72 -4.00 -3.51
C LEU A 130 -6.05 -4.72 -3.35
N PHE A 131 -7.10 -3.94 -3.10
CA PHE A 131 -8.48 -4.43 -3.10
C PHE A 131 -9.02 -4.35 -4.52
N THR A 132 -9.49 -5.47 -5.05
CA THR A 132 -10.17 -5.54 -6.35
C THR A 132 -11.57 -6.06 -6.12
N GLU A 133 -12.56 -5.25 -6.41
CA GLU A 133 -13.95 -5.68 -6.41
C GLU A 133 -14.40 -5.85 -7.85
N THR A 134 -14.81 -7.08 -8.18
CA THR A 134 -15.21 -7.49 -9.52
C THR A 134 -16.71 -7.69 -9.56
N PHE A 135 -17.36 -7.01 -10.50
CA PHE A 135 -18.78 -7.09 -10.79
C PHE A 135 -19.01 -7.97 -12.02
N GLU A 136 -19.98 -8.85 -11.92
CA GLU A 136 -20.44 -9.68 -13.03
C GLU A 136 -21.77 -9.12 -13.56
N PHE A 137 -21.84 -8.92 -14.87
CA PHE A 137 -23.04 -8.44 -15.56
C PHE A 137 -23.48 -9.47 -16.58
N ASP A 138 -24.80 -9.70 -16.64
CA ASP A 138 -25.41 -10.51 -17.69
C ASP A 138 -25.35 -9.75 -19.01
N ASN A 139 -24.92 -10.44 -20.08
CA ASN A 139 -24.85 -9.83 -21.40
C ASN A 139 -26.21 -9.99 -22.11
N PRO A 140 -26.89 -8.90 -22.51
CA PRO A 140 -28.16 -8.99 -23.23
C PRO A 140 -28.03 -9.57 -24.65
N ASP A 141 -26.84 -9.50 -25.26
CA ASP A 141 -26.56 -10.04 -26.59
C ASP A 141 -26.00 -11.46 -26.48
N GLU A 142 -26.88 -12.48 -26.36
CA GLU A 142 -26.76 -13.96 -26.56
C GLU A 142 -25.34 -14.61 -26.66
N SER A 143 -24.36 -14.11 -25.93
CA SER A 143 -23.02 -14.67 -25.82
C SER A 143 -22.85 -15.11 -24.38
N LEU A 144 -22.63 -16.42 -24.21
CA LEU A 144 -22.58 -17.16 -22.93
C LEU A 144 -21.48 -16.71 -21.95
N GLN A 145 -20.85 -15.54 -22.13
CA GLN A 145 -19.80 -15.04 -21.25
C GLN A 145 -20.28 -13.81 -20.46
N PRO A 146 -20.34 -13.91 -19.11
CA PRO A 146 -20.66 -12.76 -18.27
C PRO A 146 -19.59 -11.68 -18.42
N ILE A 147 -20.02 -10.42 -18.55
CA ILE A 147 -19.11 -9.29 -18.63
C ILE A 147 -18.59 -9.00 -17.23
N ARG A 148 -17.28 -9.14 -17.03
CA ARG A 148 -16.61 -8.80 -15.77
C ARG A 148 -16.01 -7.41 -15.83
N LYS A 149 -16.27 -6.60 -14.81
CA LYS A 149 -15.61 -5.29 -14.64
C LYS A 149 -15.13 -5.14 -13.21
N SER A 150 -14.01 -4.46 -13.00
CA SER A 150 -13.45 -4.36 -11.66
C SER A 150 -13.15 -2.91 -11.28
N ARG A 151 -13.36 -2.59 -10.00
CA ARG A 151 -12.82 -1.37 -9.38
C ARG A 151 -11.66 -1.76 -8.47
N ARG A 152 -10.60 -0.96 -8.46
CA ARG A 152 -9.37 -1.24 -7.73
C ARG A 152 -9.05 -0.11 -6.77
N VAL A 153 -8.74 -0.46 -5.53
CA VAL A 153 -8.32 0.49 -4.50
C VAL A 153 -6.98 0.03 -3.94
N ARG A 154 -5.99 0.92 -4.01
CA ARG A 154 -4.66 0.70 -3.42
C ARG A 154 -4.60 1.38 -2.06
N VAL A 155 -4.29 0.61 -1.03
CA VAL A 155 -4.01 1.13 0.32
C VAL A 155 -2.55 0.84 0.63
N LEU A 156 -1.80 1.87 0.99
CA LEU A 156 -0.37 1.76 1.29
C LEU A 156 -0.13 2.23 2.72
N PHE A 157 0.32 1.32 3.57
CA PHE A 157 0.84 1.65 4.90
C PHE A 157 2.36 1.72 4.83
N VAL A 158 2.94 2.79 5.38
CA VAL A 158 4.38 3.00 5.38
C VAL A 158 4.85 3.34 6.78
N LEU A 159 5.83 2.57 7.27
CA LEU A 159 6.60 2.90 8.46
C LEU A 159 7.93 3.50 8.00
N LEU A 160 7.97 4.83 7.94
CA LEU A 160 9.18 5.58 7.58
C LEU A 160 10.21 5.49 8.70
N ARG A 161 11.39 4.93 8.39
CA ARG A 161 12.54 4.88 9.29
C ARG A 161 13.83 5.05 8.51
N ASN A 162 14.78 5.78 9.07
CA ASN A 162 16.09 6.05 8.45
C ASN A 162 15.97 6.55 7.00
N MET A 163 15.04 7.48 6.76
CA MET A 163 14.84 8.04 5.42
C MET A 163 16.06 8.87 4.99
N PRO A 164 16.54 8.73 3.74
CA PRO A 164 17.66 9.52 3.25
C PRO A 164 17.27 11.00 3.09
N SER A 165 18.26 11.89 3.13
CA SER A 165 18.04 13.34 2.91
C SER A 165 17.39 13.65 1.56
N ALA A 166 17.62 12.81 0.55
CA ALA A 166 16.94 12.82 -0.74
C ALA A 166 15.40 12.82 -0.60
N PHE A 167 14.85 12.06 0.34
CA PHE A 167 13.41 12.03 0.57
C PHE A 167 12.90 13.37 1.14
N LEU A 168 13.65 13.99 2.06
CA LEU A 168 13.30 15.31 2.58
C LEU A 168 13.30 16.36 1.47
N ARG A 169 14.25 16.30 0.54
CA ARG A 169 14.26 17.15 -0.65
C ARG A 169 13.02 16.93 -1.52
N CYS A 170 12.58 15.67 -1.70
CA CYS A 170 11.35 15.40 -2.44
C CYS A 170 10.14 16.06 -1.78
N VAL A 171 10.06 16.03 -0.44
CA VAL A 171 8.98 16.69 0.30
C VAL A 171 9.05 18.21 0.15
N ASP A 172 10.23 18.80 0.29
CA ASP A 172 10.41 20.25 0.17
C ASP A 172 9.96 20.76 -1.22
N VAL A 173 10.43 20.10 -2.28
CA VAL A 173 10.06 20.45 -3.66
C VAL A 173 8.56 20.22 -3.93
N ALA A 174 7.96 19.17 -3.34
CA ALA A 174 6.52 18.92 -3.46
C ALA A 174 5.70 20.02 -2.76
N VAL A 175 6.14 20.49 -1.59
CA VAL A 175 5.50 21.59 -0.88
C VAL A 175 5.64 22.91 -1.65
N GLU A 176 6.80 23.20 -2.23
CA GLU A 176 7.01 24.38 -3.09
C GLU A 176 6.08 24.37 -4.32
N HIS A 177 5.88 23.19 -4.92
CA HIS A 177 4.95 22.99 -6.02
C HIS A 177 3.49 23.25 -5.59
N ASP A 178 3.04 22.59 -4.53
CA ASP A 178 1.63 22.66 -4.08
C ASP A 178 1.26 24.00 -3.46
N SER A 179 2.23 24.70 -2.85
CA SER A 179 2.03 26.06 -2.33
C SER A 179 1.96 27.14 -3.41
N GLY A 180 2.34 26.82 -4.64
CA GLY A 180 2.42 27.78 -5.74
C GLY A 180 3.64 28.70 -5.69
N GLU A 181 4.59 28.49 -4.75
CA GLU A 181 5.88 29.19 -4.72
C GLU A 181 6.68 28.88 -5.99
N ASN A 182 6.64 27.61 -6.45
CA ASN A 182 7.21 27.21 -7.73
C ASN A 182 6.31 26.17 -8.43
N PRO A 183 5.30 26.60 -9.21
CA PRO A 183 4.34 25.70 -9.86
C PRO A 183 4.97 24.76 -10.92
N LEU A 184 6.17 25.08 -11.40
CA LEU A 184 6.88 24.28 -12.39
C LEU A 184 7.91 23.33 -11.75
N ALA A 185 8.01 23.33 -10.42
CA ALA A 185 8.93 22.48 -9.69
C ALA A 185 8.61 21.00 -9.93
N LYS A 186 9.61 20.25 -10.39
CA LYS A 186 9.50 18.80 -10.60
C LYS A 186 10.09 18.08 -9.39
N VAL A 187 9.23 17.36 -8.67
CA VAL A 187 9.67 16.56 -7.51
C VAL A 187 10.72 15.52 -7.95
N PRO A 188 11.89 15.46 -7.30
CA PRO A 188 12.98 14.58 -7.69
C PRO A 188 12.75 13.12 -7.25
N ILE A 189 11.67 12.50 -7.73
CA ILE A 189 11.23 11.14 -7.37
C ILE A 189 12.29 10.05 -7.60
N ARG A 190 13.30 10.32 -8.43
CA ARG A 190 14.39 9.39 -8.74
C ARG A 190 15.53 9.37 -7.72
N GLU A 191 15.51 10.22 -6.69
CA GLU A 191 16.63 10.32 -5.75
C GLU A 191 16.60 9.31 -4.59
N SER A 192 15.45 8.71 -4.27
CA SER A 192 15.37 7.68 -3.22
C SER A 192 14.66 6.43 -3.72
N ALA A 193 15.10 5.23 -3.28
CA ALA A 193 14.40 3.98 -3.61
C ALA A 193 12.92 3.99 -3.25
N PHE A 194 12.54 4.64 -2.15
CA PHE A 194 11.13 4.77 -1.76
C PHE A 194 10.32 5.58 -2.77
N THR A 195 10.81 6.76 -3.17
CA THR A 195 10.12 7.63 -4.16
C THR A 195 10.22 7.08 -5.58
N LYS A 196 11.24 6.25 -5.89
CA LYS A 196 11.30 5.51 -7.16
C LYS A 196 10.19 4.46 -7.25
N LEU A 197 9.91 3.77 -6.13
CA LEU A 197 8.87 2.75 -6.07
C LEU A 197 7.46 3.37 -5.99
N TYR A 198 7.32 4.49 -5.30
CA TYR A 198 6.04 5.20 -5.12
C TYR A 198 6.17 6.68 -5.52
N PRO A 199 6.34 6.99 -6.83
CA PRO A 199 6.57 8.36 -7.29
C PRO A 199 5.38 9.29 -7.02
N ASP A 200 4.18 8.72 -7.11
CA ASP A 200 2.89 9.37 -6.96
C ASP A 200 2.58 9.83 -5.52
N ILE A 201 3.36 9.38 -4.52
CA ILE A 201 3.01 9.55 -3.10
C ILE A 201 3.04 11.01 -2.64
N LEU A 202 3.86 11.86 -3.26
CA LEU A 202 4.01 13.29 -2.93
C LEU A 202 3.42 14.23 -3.99
N GLN A 203 2.84 13.70 -5.07
CA GLN A 203 2.36 14.51 -6.19
C GLN A 203 0.87 14.28 -6.46
N GLN A 204 0.55 13.13 -7.06
CA GLN A 204 -0.78 12.79 -7.53
C GLN A 204 -0.98 11.29 -7.35
N GLY A 205 -2.03 10.86 -6.64
CA GLY A 205 -2.40 9.45 -6.61
C GLY A 205 -2.89 8.90 -5.29
N PHE A 206 -2.49 9.48 -4.16
CA PHE A 206 -2.84 8.97 -2.83
C PHE A 206 -3.52 10.04 -1.97
N LEU A 207 -4.50 9.61 -1.18
CA LEU A 207 -4.96 10.37 -0.02
C LEU A 207 -3.96 10.14 1.13
N LEU A 208 -3.08 11.10 1.36
CA LEU A 208 -1.98 10.96 2.30
C LEU A 208 -2.43 11.32 3.72
N ASN A 209 -2.27 10.37 4.65
CA ASN A 209 -2.39 10.61 6.08
C ASN A 209 -1.05 10.28 6.73
N MET A 210 -0.49 11.21 7.51
CA MET A 210 0.79 11.03 8.17
C MET A 210 0.64 11.14 9.68
N VAL A 211 1.16 10.14 10.40
CA VAL A 211 1.19 10.13 11.87
C VAL A 211 2.63 10.30 12.34
N CYS A 212 2.95 11.48 12.83
CA CYS A 212 4.27 11.80 13.38
C CYS A 212 4.32 11.44 14.86
N CYS A 213 5.09 10.41 15.21
CA CYS A 213 5.25 9.95 16.57
C CYS A 213 6.43 10.67 17.23
N ILE A 214 6.20 11.31 18.38
CA ILE A 214 7.22 12.01 19.17
C ILE A 214 7.37 11.35 20.54
N SER A 215 8.55 11.46 21.13
CA SER A 215 8.80 10.95 22.49
C SER A 215 8.68 12.08 23.51
N PRO A 216 7.96 11.95 24.63
CA PRO A 216 7.86 13.01 25.63
C PRO A 216 9.16 13.20 26.44
N TYR A 217 10.16 12.32 26.27
CA TYR A 217 11.39 12.34 27.04
C TYR A 217 12.32 13.48 26.61
N TYR A 218 12.91 14.19 27.59
CA TYR A 218 13.62 15.46 27.36
C TYR A 218 14.87 15.32 26.48
N GLU A 219 15.55 14.16 26.48
CA GLU A 219 16.73 13.96 25.63
C GLU A 219 16.39 13.91 24.14
N HIS A 220 15.12 13.68 23.80
CA HIS A 220 14.65 13.63 22.42
C HIS A 220 14.09 14.96 21.91
N VAL A 221 14.21 16.06 22.67
CA VAL A 221 13.68 17.38 22.27
C VAL A 221 14.14 17.80 20.87
N ARG A 222 15.42 17.58 20.53
CA ARG A 222 15.96 17.91 19.20
C ARG A 222 15.28 17.11 18.09
N GLU A 223 15.13 15.79 18.27
CA GLU A 223 14.50 14.92 17.27
C GLU A 223 12.99 15.15 17.16
N ASN A 224 12.33 15.44 18.28
CA ASN A 224 10.92 15.83 18.30
C ASN A 224 10.68 17.12 17.51
N PHE A 225 11.57 18.11 17.67
CA PHE A 225 11.47 19.36 16.93
C PHE A 225 11.63 19.14 15.42
N ASN A 226 12.61 18.33 14.99
CA ASN A 226 12.77 17.94 13.59
C ASN A 226 11.52 17.24 13.05
N THR A 227 10.94 16.32 13.84
CA THR A 227 9.72 15.59 13.49
C THR A 227 8.53 16.53 13.35
N MET A 228 8.39 17.52 14.24
CA MET A 228 7.32 18.52 14.19
C MET A 228 7.48 19.47 12.99
N LEU A 229 8.69 19.94 12.71
CA LEU A 229 8.97 20.74 11.50
C LEU A 229 8.61 19.98 10.23
N PHE A 230 8.99 18.70 10.16
CA PHE A 230 8.63 17.82 9.05
C PHE A 230 7.10 17.67 8.93
N ALA A 231 6.39 17.47 10.06
CA ALA A 231 4.93 17.39 10.07
C ALA A 231 4.28 18.67 9.54
N MET A 232 4.79 19.84 9.91
CA MET A 232 4.31 21.14 9.42
C MET A 232 4.50 21.29 7.91
N LYS A 233 5.62 20.79 7.36
CA LYS A 233 5.87 20.77 5.92
C LYS A 233 4.88 19.86 5.20
N VAL A 234 4.76 18.60 5.63
CA VAL A 234 3.88 17.60 5.01
C VAL A 234 2.42 18.02 5.05
N LYS A 235 1.99 18.74 6.11
CA LYS A 235 0.62 19.28 6.21
C LYS A 235 0.26 20.26 5.07
N ARG A 236 1.24 20.90 4.44
CA ARG A 236 1.02 21.82 3.31
C ARG A 236 0.81 21.12 1.97
N LEU A 237 1.04 19.80 1.89
CA LEU A 237 0.79 19.03 0.67
C LEU A 237 -0.71 18.95 0.43
N LEU A 238 -1.13 19.27 -0.80
CA LEU A 238 -2.54 19.20 -1.19
C LEU A 238 -2.92 17.79 -1.60
N CYS A 239 -2.00 17.06 -2.25
CA CYS A 239 -2.17 15.71 -2.79
C CYS A 239 -3.45 15.51 -3.62
N MET A 240 -3.34 15.27 -4.92
CA MET A 240 -4.52 15.01 -5.77
C MET A 240 -4.75 13.49 -5.92
N PRO A 241 -5.70 12.86 -5.20
CA PRO A 241 -5.91 11.42 -5.29
C PRO A 241 -6.43 11.04 -6.69
N LYS A 242 -5.87 9.98 -7.28
CA LYS A 242 -6.26 9.48 -8.60
C LYS A 242 -7.09 8.21 -8.44
N LEU A 243 -8.31 8.24 -8.95
CA LEU A 243 -9.15 7.05 -9.03
C LEU A 243 -8.65 6.12 -10.14
N ILE A 244 -8.43 4.84 -9.82
CA ILE A 244 -8.00 3.81 -10.78
C ILE A 244 -9.18 2.88 -11.03
N GLU A 245 -9.86 3.09 -12.15
CA GLU A 245 -10.99 2.28 -12.61
C GLU A 245 -10.76 1.84 -14.05
N ASP A 246 -11.34 0.70 -14.44
CA ASP A 246 -11.35 0.28 -15.83
C ASP A 246 -12.18 1.28 -16.66
N GLU A 247 -11.64 1.76 -17.79
CA GLU A 247 -12.32 2.77 -18.64
C GLU A 247 -13.72 2.33 -19.05
N SER A 248 -13.89 1.04 -19.32
CA SER A 248 -15.18 0.45 -19.65
C SER A 248 -16.18 0.44 -18.50
N LEU A 249 -15.73 0.36 -17.24
CA LEU A 249 -16.61 0.47 -16.07
C LEU A 249 -17.11 1.91 -15.92
N VAL A 250 -16.23 2.89 -16.13
CA VAL A 250 -16.58 4.32 -16.10
C VAL A 250 -17.62 4.65 -17.17
N ALA A 251 -17.42 4.15 -18.40
CA ALA A 251 -18.36 4.34 -19.50
C ALA A 251 -19.74 3.77 -19.18
N MET A 252 -19.82 2.56 -18.62
CA MET A 252 -21.11 1.96 -18.25
C MET A 252 -21.84 2.73 -17.15
N ARG A 253 -21.13 3.27 -16.14
CA ARG A 253 -21.78 4.11 -15.12
C ARG A 253 -22.39 5.36 -15.75
N ARG A 254 -21.67 6.03 -16.65
CA ARG A 254 -22.19 7.21 -17.35
C ARG A 254 -23.43 6.88 -18.16
N LEU A 255 -23.40 5.80 -18.94
CA LEU A 255 -24.55 5.35 -19.71
C LEU A 255 -25.75 4.97 -18.82
N ALA A 256 -25.50 4.31 -17.68
CA ALA A 256 -26.55 3.96 -16.73
C ALA A 256 -27.19 5.21 -16.10
N ASP A 257 -26.38 6.21 -15.74
CA ASP A 257 -26.85 7.49 -15.21
C ASP A 257 -27.65 8.26 -16.28
N GLU A 258 -27.19 8.27 -17.53
CA GLU A 258 -27.93 8.87 -18.66
C GLU A 258 -29.27 8.18 -18.89
N VAL A 259 -29.32 6.84 -18.93
CA VAL A 259 -30.58 6.08 -19.07
C VAL A 259 -31.52 6.36 -17.90
N LYS A 260 -31.00 6.46 -16.68
CA LYS A 260 -31.81 6.81 -15.50
C LYS A 260 -32.41 8.21 -15.62
N ASN A 261 -31.62 9.18 -16.06
CA ASN A 261 -32.09 10.55 -16.29
C ASN A 261 -33.15 10.61 -17.40
N LEU A 262 -32.96 9.84 -18.48
CA LEU A 262 -33.93 9.73 -19.57
C LEU A 262 -35.23 9.03 -19.16
N ARG A 263 -35.19 8.09 -18.20
CA ARG A 263 -36.39 7.43 -17.66
C ARG A 263 -37.18 8.29 -16.67
N LEU A 264 -36.56 9.34 -16.12
CA LEU A 264 -37.19 10.27 -15.18
C LEU A 264 -37.75 11.53 -15.86
N ALA A 265 -37.43 11.74 -17.14
CA ALA A 265 -38.00 12.77 -18.01
C ALA A 265 -39.20 12.21 -18.78
#